data_AF-A0A926YLV6-F1
#
_entry.id   AF-A0A926YLV6-F1
#
_cell.length_a   1.000
_cell.length_b   1.000
_cell.length_c   1.000
_cell.angle_alpha   90.00
_cell.angle_beta   90.00
_cell.angle_gamma   90.00
#
_symmetry.space_group_name_H-M   'P 1'
#
loop_
_entity.id
_entity.type
_entity.pdbx_description
1 polymer ?
#
loop_
_entity_poly.entity_id
_entity_poly.type
_entity_poly.pdbx_seq_one_letter_code
_entity_poly.pdbx_strand_id
1 'polypeptide(L)'
;MSNFSFDDLWRKDFMRGFVLWIVIEVFSFLILPGIGAIQPGDRLKYWFGLSIPLGIGGAFLLGGSSRFVAVMNERAASSSKTLLSLLGQFGGSIGMAGIVFPFVMVAGEFLAKIFVK
;
A
#
# COMPACT_ATOMS: atom_id res chain seq x y z
N MET A 1 5.61 -18.78 24.29
CA MET A 1 5.25 -17.35 24.25
C MET A 1 5.52 -16.85 22.84
N SER A 2 4.51 -16.62 21.98
CA SER A 2 4.76 -16.03 20.64
C SER A 2 3.51 -15.53 19.89
N ASN A 3 2.30 -16.05 20.15
CA ASN A 3 1.09 -15.58 19.42
C ASN A 3 0.79 -14.09 19.63
N PHE A 4 0.97 -13.59 20.86
CA PHE A 4 0.71 -12.19 21.20
C PHE A 4 1.60 -11.21 20.39
N SER A 5 2.86 -11.58 20.12
CA SER A 5 3.81 -10.74 19.37
C SER A 5 3.47 -10.63 17.88
N PHE A 6 3.00 -11.72 17.28
CA PHE A 6 2.72 -11.75 15.83
C PHE A 6 1.41 -11.07 15.46
N ASP A 7 0.37 -11.22 16.29
CA ASP A 7 -0.90 -10.53 16.08
C ASP A 7 -0.74 -9.01 16.27
N ASP A 8 0.08 -8.60 17.25
CA ASP A 8 0.45 -7.19 17.43
C ASP A 8 1.26 -6.64 16.25
N LEU A 9 2.18 -7.43 15.68
CA LEU A 9 2.93 -7.05 14.48
C LEU A 9 2.00 -6.86 13.28
N TRP A 10 1.10 -7.82 13.03
CA TRP A 10 0.10 -7.73 11.97
C TRP A 10 -0.75 -6.48 12.12
N ARG A 11 -1.30 -6.24 13.32
CA ARG A 11 -2.18 -5.10 13.60
C ARG A 11 -1.44 -3.77 13.44
N LYS A 12 -0.21 -3.68 13.94
CA LYS A 12 0.62 -2.47 13.82
C LYS A 12 0.92 -2.14 12.37
N ASP A 13 1.33 -3.12 11.57
CA ASP A 13 1.72 -2.90 10.18
C ASP A 13 0.49 -2.66 9.28
N PHE A 14 -0.61 -3.37 9.54
CA PHE A 14 -1.91 -3.06 8.94
C PHE A 14 -2.32 -1.61 9.22
N MET A 15 -2.32 -1.18 10.49
CA MET A 15 -2.72 0.18 10.87
C MET A 15 -1.81 1.24 10.25
N ARG A 16 -0.49 0.97 10.18
CA ARG A 16 0.46 1.86 9.49
C ARG A 16 0.15 1.97 8.00
N GLY A 17 -0.05 0.85 7.31
CA GLY A 17 -0.40 0.82 5.90
C GLY A 17 -1.73 1.53 5.62
N PHE A 18 -2.72 1.30 6.47
CA PHE A 18 -4.05 1.90 6.36
C PHE A 18 -4.02 3.42 6.58
N VAL A 19 -3.35 3.90 7.63
CA VAL A 19 -3.18 5.34 7.89
C VAL A 19 -2.39 5.99 6.75
N LEU A 20 -1.31 5.34 6.29
CA LEU A 20 -0.52 5.84 5.17
C LEU A 20 -1.37 5.98 3.90
N TRP A 21 -2.18 4.97 3.58
CA TRP A 21 -3.11 5.01 2.46
C TRP A 21 -4.10 6.17 2.58
N ILE A 22 -4.75 6.35 3.74
CA ILE A 22 -5.68 7.46 3.96
C ILE A 22 -5.00 8.82 3.76
N VAL A 23 -3.80 9.01 4.31
CA VAL A 23 -3.05 10.25 4.13
C VAL A 23 -2.75 10.49 2.66
N ILE A 24 -2.23 9.48 1.96
CA ILE A 24 -1.93 9.56 0.54
C ILE A 24 -3.19 9.86 -0.29
N GLU A 25 -4.31 9.21 0.04
CA GLU A 25 -5.60 9.38 -0.62
C GLU A 25 -6.12 10.81 -0.49
N VAL A 26 -6.11 11.36 0.74
CA VAL A 26 -6.54 12.74 1.00
C VAL A 26 -5.63 13.74 0.28
N PHE A 27 -4.32 13.58 0.37
CA PHE A 27 -3.40 14.47 -0.33
C PHE A 27 -3.58 14.40 -1.86
N SER A 28 -3.72 13.19 -2.40
CA SER A 28 -3.79 12.96 -3.85
C SER A 28 -5.12 13.41 -4.44
N PHE A 29 -6.25 13.03 -3.84
CA PHE A 29 -7.56 13.21 -4.44
C PHE A 29 -8.38 14.36 -3.86
N LEU A 30 -8.00 14.91 -2.70
CA LEU A 30 -8.66 16.08 -2.12
C LEU A 30 -7.80 17.34 -2.26
N ILE A 31 -6.57 17.31 -1.75
CA ILE A 31 -5.72 18.51 -1.67
C ILE A 31 -5.22 18.94 -3.04
N LEU A 32 -4.57 18.05 -3.80
CA LEU A 32 -3.96 18.41 -5.09
C LEU A 32 -4.98 18.89 -6.15
N PRO A 33 -6.14 18.24 -6.33
CA PRO A 33 -7.21 18.77 -7.18
C PRO A 33 -7.82 20.05 -6.60
N GLY A 34 -8.00 20.13 -5.28
CA GLY A 34 -8.60 21.28 -4.60
C GLY A 34 -7.81 22.58 -4.77
N ILE A 35 -6.48 22.51 -4.86
CA ILE A 35 -5.62 23.66 -5.15
C ILE A 35 -5.40 23.88 -6.66
N GLY A 36 -6.03 23.08 -7.53
CA GLY A 36 -5.90 23.17 -8.98
C GLY A 36 -4.55 22.71 -9.54
N ALA A 37 -3.73 22.01 -8.75
CA ALA A 37 -2.46 21.46 -9.20
C ALA A 37 -2.67 20.45 -10.34
N ILE A 38 -3.74 19.64 -10.24
CA ILE A 38 -4.19 18.69 -11.25
C ILE A 38 -5.67 18.89 -11.59
N GLN A 39 -6.07 18.56 -12.83
CA GLN A 39 -7.48 18.60 -13.28
C GLN A 39 -7.87 17.28 -13.97
N PRO A 40 -7.93 16.17 -13.22
CA PRO A 40 -8.22 14.84 -13.77
C PRO A 40 -9.65 14.64 -14.31
N GLY A 41 -10.58 15.57 -14.05
CA GLY A 41 -11.97 15.49 -14.52
C GLY A 41 -12.69 14.24 -13.99
N ASP A 42 -13.39 13.52 -14.88
CA ASP A 42 -14.14 12.31 -14.53
C ASP A 42 -13.25 11.12 -14.11
N ARG A 43 -11.97 11.12 -14.51
CA ARG A 43 -11.02 10.05 -14.16
C ARG A 43 -10.75 10.01 -12.66
N LEU A 44 -10.88 11.14 -11.95
CA LEU A 44 -10.70 11.23 -10.50
C LEU A 44 -11.63 10.29 -9.75
N LYS A 45 -12.91 10.23 -10.15
CA LYS A 45 -13.92 9.38 -9.50
C LYS A 45 -13.61 7.91 -9.69
N TYR A 46 -13.13 7.53 -10.88
CA TYR A 46 -12.75 6.16 -11.17
C TYR A 46 -11.51 5.74 -10.39
N TRP A 47 -10.47 6.58 -10.34
CA TRP A 47 -9.26 6.31 -9.57
C TRP A 47 -9.53 6.24 -8.07
N PHE A 48 -10.36 7.13 -7.54
CA PHE A 48 -10.82 7.07 -6.15
C PHE A 48 -11.61 5.79 -5.87
N GLY A 49 -12.50 5.38 -6.78
CA GLY A 49 -13.24 4.12 -6.64
C GLY A 49 -12.33 2.89 -6.61
N LEU A 50 -11.26 2.88 -7.40
CA LEU A 50 -10.25 1.82 -7.41
C LEU A 50 -9.30 1.87 -6.20
N SER A 51 -8.99 3.06 -5.69
CA SER A 51 -8.04 3.19 -4.58
C SER A 51 -8.58 2.62 -3.27
N ILE A 52 -9.89 2.65 -3.05
CA ILE A 52 -10.51 2.08 -1.86
C ILE A 52 -10.20 0.58 -1.69
N PRO A 53 -10.57 -0.31 -2.63
CA PRO A 53 -10.26 -1.74 -2.50
C PRO A 53 -8.75 -2.00 -2.54
N LEU A 54 -7.98 -1.22 -3.31
CA LEU A 54 -6.52 -1.38 -3.41
C LEU A 54 -5.80 -0.96 -2.12
N GLY A 55 -6.24 0.10 -1.46
CA GLY A 55 -5.66 0.62 -0.23
C GLY A 55 -6.00 -0.26 0.97
N ILE A 56 -7.29 -0.65 1.10
CA ILE A 56 -7.73 -1.59 2.13
C ILE A 56 -7.04 -2.95 1.93
N GLY A 57 -7.14 -3.52 0.72
CA GLY A 57 -6.52 -4.79 0.37
C GLY A 57 -4.99 -4.73 0.54
N GLY A 58 -4.38 -3.60 0.18
CA GLY A 58 -2.95 -3.38 0.32
C GLY A 58 -2.49 -3.36 1.77
N ALA A 59 -3.24 -2.70 2.67
CA ALA A 59 -2.97 -2.71 4.11
C ALA A 59 -3.09 -4.12 4.71
N PHE A 60 -4.10 -4.90 4.28
CA PHE A 60 -4.26 -6.30 4.69
C PHE A 60 -3.09 -7.17 4.22
N LEU A 61 -2.68 -7.03 2.96
CA LEU A 61 -1.53 -7.74 2.41
C LEU A 61 -0.23 -7.37 3.11
N LEU A 62 -0.05 -6.10 3.47
CA LEU A 62 1.14 -5.62 4.17
C LEU A 62 1.24 -6.21 5.58
N GLY A 63 0.17 -6.12 6.38
CA GLY A 63 0.14 -6.76 7.70
C GLY A 63 0.31 -8.28 7.61
N GLY A 64 -0.37 -8.93 6.66
CA GLY A 64 -0.29 -10.37 6.43
C GLY A 64 1.11 -10.83 6.03
N SER A 65 1.75 -10.08 5.14
CA SER A 65 3.14 -10.27 4.71
C SER A 65 4.11 -10.16 5.89
N SER A 66 4.01 -9.09 6.70
CA SER A 66 4.86 -8.92 7.88
C SER A 66 4.77 -10.09 8.84
N ARG A 67 3.54 -10.53 9.14
CA ARG A 67 3.29 -11.71 9.98
C ARG A 67 3.87 -12.98 9.36
N PHE A 68 3.66 -13.19 8.07
CA PHE A 68 4.15 -14.37 7.35
C PHE A 68 5.68 -14.44 7.35
N VAL A 69 6.36 -13.33 7.05
CA VAL A 69 7.82 -13.24 7.10
C VAL A 69 8.33 -13.51 8.51
N ALA A 70 7.71 -12.91 9.54
CA ALA A 70 8.13 -13.09 10.93
C ALA A 70 7.98 -14.55 11.41
N VAL A 71 6.85 -15.19 11.11
CA VAL A 71 6.58 -16.59 11.47
C VAL A 71 7.53 -17.55 10.74
N MET A 72 7.78 -17.32 9.45
CA MET A 72 8.69 -18.17 8.67
C MET A 72 10.15 -17.97 9.09
N ASN A 73 10.53 -16.76 9.51
CA ASN A 73 11.87 -16.48 10.00
C ASN A 73 12.17 -17.24 11.31
N GLU A 74 11.17 -17.42 12.18
CA GLU A 74 11.30 -18.19 13.42
C GLU A 74 11.22 -19.71 13.21
N ARG A 75 10.46 -20.21 12.23
CA ARG A 75 10.13 -21.65 12.11
C ARG A 75 10.80 -22.41 10.98
N ALA A 76 11.36 -21.76 9.96
CA ALA A 76 11.86 -22.44 8.77
C ALA A 76 13.32 -22.92 8.89
N ALA A 77 13.59 -24.14 8.40
CA ALA A 77 14.94 -24.67 8.17
C ALA A 77 15.69 -23.85 7.11
N SER A 78 17.02 -23.72 7.22
CA SER A 78 17.80 -22.68 6.50
C SER A 78 17.64 -22.69 4.97
N SER A 79 17.32 -23.83 4.35
CA SER A 79 17.14 -23.96 2.90
C SER A 79 15.79 -23.42 2.38
N SER A 80 14.67 -23.57 3.10
CA SER A 80 13.36 -23.06 2.67
C SER A 80 13.10 -21.61 3.09
N LYS A 81 13.94 -21.10 3.99
CA LYS A 81 13.83 -19.77 4.60
C LYS A 81 13.89 -18.64 3.57
N THR A 82 14.73 -18.76 2.55
CA THR A 82 14.90 -17.74 1.50
C THR A 82 13.66 -17.64 0.61
N LEU A 83 13.11 -18.76 0.16
CA LEU A 83 11.99 -18.79 -0.78
C LEU A 83 10.68 -18.33 -0.12
N LEU A 84 10.45 -18.74 1.14
CA LEU A 84 9.33 -18.28 1.95
C LEU A 84 9.45 -16.80 2.32
N SER A 85 10.65 -16.31 2.65
CA SER A 85 10.89 -14.88 2.89
C SER A 85 10.60 -14.04 1.64
N LEU A 86 11.01 -14.51 0.45
CA LEU A 86 10.71 -13.84 -0.81
C LEU A 86 9.21 -13.74 -1.04
N LEU A 87 8.46 -14.84 -0.85
CA LEU A 87 7.02 -14.85 -1.04
C LEU A 87 6.30 -13.85 -0.11
N GLY A 88 6.77 -13.76 1.15
CA GLY A 88 6.34 -12.74 2.08
C GLY A 88 6.63 -11.33 1.58
N GLN A 89 7.88 -11.05 1.17
CA GLN A 89 8.27 -9.74 0.65
C GLN A 89 7.49 -9.33 -0.61
N PHE A 90 7.19 -10.29 -1.51
CA PHE A 90 6.32 -10.06 -2.67
C PHE A 90 4.90 -9.68 -2.27
N GLY A 91 4.32 -10.35 -1.25
CA GLY A 91 3.01 -9.96 -0.72
C GLY A 91 3.03 -8.53 -0.15
N GLY A 92 4.12 -8.15 0.53
CA GLY A 92 4.29 -6.81 1.09
C GLY A 92 4.46 -5.74 0.03
N SER A 93 5.19 -6.03 -1.06
CA SER A 93 5.39 -5.09 -2.17
C SER A 93 4.11 -4.86 -2.97
N ILE A 94 3.31 -5.90 -3.21
CA ILE A 94 1.97 -5.77 -3.80
C ILE A 94 1.08 -4.92 -2.90
N GLY A 95 1.14 -5.17 -1.58
CA GLY A 95 0.39 -4.39 -0.61
C GLY A 95 0.75 -2.89 -0.64
N MET A 96 2.05 -2.59 -0.68
CA MET A 96 2.56 -1.22 -0.85
C MET A 96 2.12 -0.59 -2.17
N ALA A 97 2.14 -1.33 -3.28
CA ALA A 97 1.70 -0.83 -4.58
C ALA A 97 0.23 -0.36 -4.54
N GLY A 98 -0.64 -1.10 -3.85
CA GLY A 98 -2.03 -0.69 -3.62
C GLY A 98 -2.16 0.58 -2.76
N ILE A 99 -1.35 0.69 -1.71
CA ILE A 99 -1.33 1.87 -0.81
C ILE A 99 -0.89 3.14 -1.55
N VAL A 100 0.13 3.05 -2.41
CA VAL A 100 0.69 4.21 -3.13
C VAL A 100 -0.03 4.52 -4.44
N PHE A 101 -1.00 3.70 -4.85
CA PHE A 101 -1.75 3.89 -6.09
C PHE A 101 -2.31 5.31 -6.28
N PRO A 102 -2.97 5.95 -5.29
CA PRO A 102 -3.50 7.32 -5.47
C PRO A 102 -2.41 8.31 -5.87
N PHE A 103 -1.24 8.21 -5.23
CA PHE A 103 -0.11 9.08 -5.48
C PHE A 103 0.43 8.90 -6.89
N VAL A 104 0.57 7.65 -7.36
CA VAL A 104 1.06 7.35 -8.70
C VAL A 104 0.15 7.93 -9.78
N MET A 105 -1.17 7.78 -9.63
CA MET A 105 -2.13 8.30 -10.60
C MET A 105 -2.08 9.82 -10.70
N VAL A 106 -2.00 10.50 -9.56
CA VAL A 106 -1.94 11.96 -9.52
C VAL A 106 -0.59 12.51 -9.97
N ALA A 107 0.52 11.86 -9.60
CA ALA A 107 1.84 12.21 -10.12
C ALA A 107 1.91 12.06 -11.64
N GLY A 108 1.33 11.00 -12.19
CA GLY A 108 1.22 10.80 -13.64
C GLY A 108 0.44 11.93 -14.32
N GLU A 109 -0.70 12.32 -13.77
CA GLU A 109 -1.52 13.43 -14.29
C GLU A 109 -0.78 14.78 -14.19
N PHE A 110 -0.06 15.00 -13.09
CA PHE A 110 0.75 16.21 -12.89
C PHE A 110 1.89 16.30 -13.91
N LEU A 111 2.62 15.21 -14.14
CA LEU A 111 3.68 15.17 -15.15
C LEU A 111 3.10 15.34 -16.56
N ALA A 112 1.99 14.69 -16.88
CA ALA A 112 1.31 14.88 -18.17
C ALA A 112 0.96 16.34 -18.43
N LYS A 113 0.46 17.06 -17.40
CA LYS A 113 0.18 18.50 -17.49
C LYS A 113 1.43 19.36 -17.73
N ILE A 114 2.60 18.94 -17.25
CA ILE A 114 3.87 19.65 -17.44
C ILE A 114 4.46 19.39 -18.83
N PHE A 115 4.46 18.14 -19.28
CA PHE A 115 5.14 17.73 -20.53
C PHE A 115 4.28 17.89 -21.79
N VAL A 116 2.95 17.92 -21.67
CA VAL A 116 2.02 18.16 -22.79
C VAL A 116 1.72 19.66 -22.95
N LYS A 117 2.60 20.52 -22.43
CA LYS A 117 2.49 21.98 -22.53
C LYS A 117 3.29 22.53 -23.70
#